data_AF-A0A369NXF5-F1
#
_entry.id   AF-A0A369NXF5-F1
#
_cell.length_a   1.000
_cell.length_b   1.000
_cell.length_c   1.000
_cell.angle_alpha   90.00
_cell.angle_beta   90.00
_cell.angle_gamma   90.00
#
_symmetry.space_group_name_H-M   'P 1'
#
loop_
_entity.id
_entity.type
_entity.pdbx_description
1 polymer ?
#
loop_
_entity_poly.entity_id
_entity_poly.type
_entity_poly.pdbx_seq_one_letter_code
_entity_poly.pdbx_strand_id
1 'polypeptide(L)' 'SDRGWHYRTPDWVRACGEAGVERSMSRKGHSPDNAACEGFFGNLKVEFFHGRDWSGWTAEAFMELLDGWMAAYS' A
#
# COMPACT_ATOMS: atom_id res chain seq x y z
N SER A 1 -4.46 2.21 12.95
CA SER A 1 -5.83 1.88 12.50
C SER A 1 -6.27 2.96 11.54
N ASP A 2 -6.13 2.65 10.26
CA ASP A 2 -6.34 3.55 9.14
C ASP A 2 -7.83 3.85 8.98
N ARG A 3 -8.31 4.81 9.78
CA ARG A 3 -9.66 5.38 9.66
C ARG A 3 -9.63 6.59 8.73
N GLY A 4 -8.73 6.59 7.75
CA GLY A 4 -8.66 7.63 6.73
C GLY A 4 -10.05 7.82 6.13
N TRP A 5 -10.57 9.04 6.20
CA TRP A 5 -11.89 9.40 5.67
C TRP A 5 -12.07 8.93 4.21
N HIS A 6 -10.98 8.87 3.46
CA HIS A 6 -10.91 8.35 2.08
C HIS A 6 -11.44 6.92 1.92
N TYR A 7 -11.25 6.02 2.88
CA TYR A 7 -11.74 4.64 2.80
C TYR A 7 -13.22 4.49 3.13
N ARG A 8 -13.91 5.60 3.43
CA ARG A 8 -15.33 5.63 3.81
C ARG A 8 -16.18 6.44 2.85
N THR A 9 -15.60 7.00 1.79
CA THR A 9 -16.37 7.77 0.81
C THR A 9 -17.31 6.83 0.04
N PRO A 10 -18.51 7.29 -0.34
CA PRO A 10 -19.47 6.50 -1.10
C PRO A 10 -18.87 5.94 -2.40
N ASP A 11 -18.01 6.71 -3.07
CA ASP A 11 -17.35 6.29 -4.31
C ASP A 11 -16.40 5.11 -4.09
N TRP A 12 -15.64 5.13 -2.99
CA TRP A 12 -14.76 4.02 -2.61
C TRP A 12 -15.55 2.77 -2.22
N VAL A 13 -16.65 2.95 -1.47
CA VAL A 13 -17.58 1.86 -1.13
C VAL A 13 -18.09 1.17 -2.40
N ARG A 14 -18.53 1.97 -3.38
CA ARG A 14 -19.06 1.48 -4.64
C ARG A 14 -17.98 0.76 -5.45
N ALA A 15 -16.80 1.36 -5.60
CA ALA A 15 -15.69 0.76 -6.33
C ALA A 15 -15.28 -0.60 -5.77
N CYS A 16 -15.20 -0.76 -4.44
CA CYS A 16 -14.92 -2.06 -3.83
C CYS A 16 -16.04 -3.08 -4.08
N GLY A 17 -17.31 -2.65 -4.05
CA GLY A 17 -18.45 -3.51 -4.35
C GLY A 17 -18.44 -4.00 -5.80
N GLU A 18 -18.14 -3.11 -6.75
CA GLU A 18 -17.99 -3.45 -8.17
C GLU A 18 -16.81 -4.40 -8.43
N ALA A 19 -15.72 -4.25 -7.67
CA ALA A 19 -14.53 -5.09 -7.78
C ALA A 19 -14.60 -6.41 -7.00
N GLY A 20 -15.70 -6.67 -6.26
CA GLY A 20 -15.82 -7.87 -5.41
C GLY A 20 -14.85 -7.90 -4.23
N VAL A 21 -14.32 -6.74 -3.84
CA VAL A 21 -13.33 -6.61 -2.76
C VAL A 21 -14.03 -6.45 -1.42
N GLU A 22 -13.86 -7.43 -0.53
CA GLU A 22 -14.33 -7.34 0.85
C GLU A 22 -13.49 -6.32 1.62
N ARG A 23 -14.14 -5.26 2.09
CA ARG A 23 -13.45 -4.16 2.78
C ARG A 23 -13.25 -4.52 4.25
N SER A 24 -12.03 -4.90 4.63
CA SER A 24 -11.67 -5.09 6.03
C SER A 24 -11.54 -3.75 6.76
N MET A 25 -12.63 -3.30 7.37
CA MET A 25 -12.63 -2.17 8.29
C MET A 25 -12.18 -2.65 9.67
N SER A 26 -10.90 -2.99 9.83
CA SER A 26 -10.35 -3.57 11.06
C SER A 26 -10.87 -2.86 12.32
N ARG A 27 -11.44 -3.65 13.25
CA ARG A 27 -11.79 -3.17 14.60
C ARG A 27 -10.53 -2.60 15.26
N LYS A 28 -10.70 -1.54 16.06
CA LYS A 28 -9.60 -0.92 16.83
C LYS A 28 -8.87 -2.04 17.59
N GLY A 29 -7.61 -2.32 17.26
CA GLY A 29 -6.80 -3.33 17.95
C GLY A 29 -6.61 -4.69 17.25
N HIS A 30 -7.03 -4.87 15.99
CA HIS A 30 -6.54 -6.02 15.19
C HIS A 30 -5.11 -5.74 14.72
N SER A 31 -4.15 -6.04 15.60
CA SER A 31 -2.72 -5.81 15.39
C SER A 31 -2.04 -6.69 14.35
N PRO A 32 -2.47 -7.94 14.02
CA PRO A 32 -1.68 -8.80 13.13
C PRO A 32 -1.56 -8.28 11.69
N ASP A 33 -2.70 -7.98 11.04
CA ASP A 33 -2.71 -7.51 9.65
C ASP A 33 -2.10 -6.11 9.52
N ASN A 34 -2.40 -5.24 10.49
CA ASN A 34 -1.85 -3.89 10.53
C ASN A 34 -0.33 -3.92 10.80
N ALA A 35 0.17 -4.85 11.64
CA ALA A 35 1.60 -5.00 11.88
C ALA A 35 2.33 -5.59 10.66
N ALA A 36 1.72 -6.54 9.95
CA ALA A 36 2.28 -7.06 8.69
C ALA A 36 2.38 -5.95 7.63
N CYS A 37 1.32 -5.16 7.45
CA CYS A 37 1.34 -3.99 6.56
C CYS A 37 2.35 -2.93 7.03
N GLU A 38 2.42 -2.62 8.32
CA GLU A 38 3.40 -1.67 8.87
C GLU A 38 4.84 -2.13 8.63
N GLY A 39 5.13 -3.42 8.79
CA GLY A 39 6.43 -4.02 8.46
C GLY A 39 6.75 -3.91 6.97
N PHE A 40 5.80 -4.28 6.10
CA PHE A 40 5.93 -4.12 4.66
C PHE A 40 6.25 -2.68 4.24
N PHE A 41 5.42 -1.72 4.66
CA PHE A 41 5.62 -0.32 4.30
C PHE A 41 6.86 0.30 4.96
N GLY A 42 7.28 -0.21 6.12
CA GLY A 42 8.55 0.13 6.75
C GLY A 42 9.73 -0.27 5.87
N ASN A 43 9.79 -1.54 5.47
CA ASN A 43 10.86 -2.05 4.61
C ASN A 43 10.85 -1.37 3.24
N LEU A 44 9.68 -1.19 2.61
CA LEU A 44 9.56 -0.47 1.35
C LEU A 44 10.17 0.94 1.43
N LYS A 45 9.87 1.70 2.49
CA LYS A 45 10.44 3.05 2.66
C LYS A 45 11.96 3.03 2.80
N VAL A 46 12.51 2.08 3.55
CA VAL A 46 13.95 1.99 3.83
C VAL A 46 14.74 1.41 2.67
N GLU A 47 14.26 0.32 2.08
CA GLU A 47 15.00 -0.44 1.07
C GLU A 47 14.76 0.10 -0.35
N PHE A 48 13.55 0.57 -0.64
CA PHE A 48 13.19 1.02 -1.98
C PHE A 48 13.33 2.54 -2.14
N PHE A 49 12.86 3.34 -1.17
CA PHE A 49 12.79 4.80 -1.34
C PHE A 49 13.98 5.57 -0.75
N HIS A 50 14.57 5.08 0.34
CA HIS A 50 15.56 5.86 1.10
C HIS A 50 16.82 6.17 0.28
N GLY A 51 17.22 7.45 0.26
CA GLY A 51 18.46 7.90 -0.37
C GLY A 51 18.49 7.87 -1.90
N ARG A 52 17.34 7.66 -2.56
CA ARG A 52 17.22 7.70 -4.03
C ARG A 52 16.65 9.04 -4.49
N ASP A 53 17.26 9.60 -5.53
CA ASP A 53 16.69 10.72 -6.28
C ASP A 53 15.87 10.16 -7.44
N TRP A 54 14.58 10.53 -7.46
CA TRP A 54 13.61 10.11 -8.48
C TRP A 54 13.43 11.18 -9.56
N SER A 55 14.19 12.28 -9.50
CA SER A 55 14.14 13.32 -10.53
C SER A 55 14.50 12.74 -11.90
N GLY A 56 13.65 13.03 -12.90
CA GLY A 56 13.84 12.54 -14.27
C GLY A 56 13.41 11.08 -14.52
N TRP A 57 12.91 10.35 -13.51
CA TRP A 57 12.33 9.02 -13.72
C TRP A 57 10.96 9.12 -14.40
N THR A 58 10.69 8.20 -15.32
CA THR A 58 9.34 8.01 -15.85
C THR A 58 8.52 7.14 -14.90
N ALA A 59 7.20 7.26 -14.98
CA ALA A 59 6.31 6.42 -14.20
C ALA A 59 6.52 4.93 -14.53
N GLU A 60 6.76 4.61 -15.80
CA GLU A 60 7.00 3.25 -16.29
C GLU A 60 8.26 2.63 -15.67
N ALA A 61 9.38 3.35 -15.70
CA ALA A 61 10.64 2.88 -15.12
C ALA A 61 10.54 2.72 -13.59
N PHE A 62 9.78 3.60 -12.93
CA PHE A 62 9.50 3.49 -11.52
C PHE A 62 8.68 2.23 -11.20
N MET A 63 7.60 1.98 -11.97
CA MET A 63 6.74 0.81 -11.79
C MET A 63 7.52 -0.49 -12.03
N GLU A 64 8.34 -0.57 -13.07
CA GLU A 64 9.16 -1.76 -13.35
C GLU A 64 10.14 -2.06 -12.21
N LEU A 65 10.80 -1.04 -11.67
CA LEU A 65 11.71 -1.22 -10.53
C LEU A 65 10.95 -1.66 -9.28
N LEU A 66 9.78 -1.06 -9.01
CA LEU A 66 8.94 -1.40 -7.87
C LEU A 66 8.44 -2.85 -7.97
N ASP A 67 8.00 -3.27 -9.14
CA ASP A 67 7.59 -4.66 -9.42
C ASP A 67 8.75 -5.63 -9.17
N GLY A 68 9.96 -5.31 -9.63
CA GLY A 68 11.15 -6.10 -9.36
C GLY A 68 11.48 -6.23 -7.87
N TRP A 69 11.36 -5.14 -7.11
CA TRP A 69 11.56 -5.18 -5.66
C TRP A 69 10.47 -6.00 -4.96
N MET A 70 9.20 -5.84 -5.34
CA MET A 70 8.09 -6.62 -4.78
C MET A 70 8.24 -8.11 -5.05
N ALA A 71 8.72 -8.50 -6.24
CA ALA A 71 8.98 -9.89 -6.58
C ALA A 71 10.11 -10.52 -5.76
N ALA A 72 11.05 -9.71 -5.25
CA ALA A 72 12.15 -10.13 -4.39
C ALA A 72 11.83 -10.03 -2.89
N TYR A 73 10.71 -9.40 -2.51
CA TYR A 73 10.29 -9.21 -1.13
C TYR A 73 9.64 -10.50 -0.57
N SER A 74 10.32 -11.18 0.36
CA SER A 74 9.89 -12.44 1.01
C SER A 74 9.41 -12.24 2.44
#